data_AF-A0A1G7GT59-F1
#
_entry.id   AF-A0A1G7GT59-F1
#
_cell.length_a   1.000
_cell.length_b   1.000
_cell.length_c   1.000
_cell.angle_alpha   90.00
_cell.angle_beta   90.00
_cell.angle_gamma   90.00
#
_symmetry.space_group_name_H-M   'P 1'
#
loop_
_entity.id
_entity.type
_entity.pdbx_description
1 polymer ?
#
loop_
_entity_poly.entity_id
_entity_poly.type
_entity_poly.pdbx_seq_one_letter_code
_entity_poly.pdbx_strand_id
1 'polypeptide(L)'
;MKPGFIYILANKNNTTLYVGVTSNLLQRIERHKSKFYPKSFSARYNTNKLVYYEAFQDIGAAIAREKQLKAGSRAKKIALIEKENPDWQEQKVLALGKLCDEENLDKAQFKALIDTYIYSGQEPIKDDVFKCLDNRPSILKAREIGERILSKMKEYVQVFIEGMTG
;
A
#
# COMPACT_ATOMS: atom_id res chain seq x y z
N MET A 1 -1.19 20.12 9.59
CA MET A 1 -1.82 18.89 10.15
C MET A 1 -0.83 17.74 10.04
N LYS A 2 -0.92 16.72 10.91
CA LYS A 2 0.00 15.57 10.84
C LYS A 2 -0.58 14.52 9.88
N PRO A 3 0.22 13.92 8.99
CA PRO A 3 -0.25 12.85 8.12
C PRO A 3 -0.69 11.64 8.95
N GLY A 4 -1.63 10.88 8.39
CA GLY A 4 -2.24 9.73 9.05
C GLY A 4 -2.42 8.56 8.09
N PHE A 5 -2.38 7.35 8.64
CA PHE A 5 -2.57 6.12 7.91
C PHE A 5 -3.71 5.34 8.54
N ILE A 6 -4.64 4.86 7.73
CA ILE A 6 -5.47 3.71 8.11
C ILE A 6 -4.78 2.45 7.62
N TYR A 7 -4.96 1.36 8.35
CA TYR A 7 -4.41 0.08 7.97
C TYR A 7 -5.34 -1.06 8.35
N ILE A 8 -5.25 -2.15 7.60
CA ILE A 8 -5.92 -3.41 7.90
C ILE A 8 -4.86 -4.50 8.06
N LEU A 9 -4.91 -5.18 9.20
CA LEU A 9 -4.10 -6.36 9.46
C LEU A 9 -4.96 -7.61 9.38
N ALA A 10 -4.38 -8.68 8.87
CA ALA A 10 -4.94 -10.01 8.88
C ALA A 10 -4.15 -10.92 9.82
N ASN A 11 -4.77 -12.00 10.27
CA ASN A 11 -4.03 -13.16 10.80
C ASN A 11 -3.48 -14.01 9.64
N LYS A 12 -2.67 -15.03 9.97
CA LYS A 12 -2.04 -15.94 8.99
C LYS A 12 -3.04 -16.50 7.96
N ASN A 13 -4.24 -16.83 8.41
CA ASN A 13 -5.27 -17.49 7.59
C ASN A 13 -6.28 -16.51 6.96
N ASN A 14 -6.07 -15.19 7.05
CA ASN A 14 -6.98 -14.14 6.55
C ASN A 14 -8.41 -14.16 7.15
N THR A 15 -8.65 -14.93 8.21
CA THR A 15 -9.97 -15.07 8.84
C THR A 15 -10.30 -13.93 9.80
N THR A 16 -9.30 -13.30 10.41
CA THR A 16 -9.52 -12.17 11.34
C THR A 16 -8.91 -10.90 10.77
N LEU A 17 -9.71 -9.82 10.75
CA LEU A 17 -9.26 -8.50 10.31
C LEU A 17 -9.23 -7.54 11.49
N TYR A 18 -8.16 -6.75 11.57
CA TYR A 18 -8.02 -5.65 12.51
C TYR A 18 -7.87 -4.35 11.72
N VAL A 19 -8.69 -3.34 12.02
CA VAL A 19 -8.62 -2.01 11.39
C VAL A 19 -8.12 -1.03 12.43
N GLY A 20 -7.10 -0.24 12.07
CA GLY A 20 -6.55 0.78 12.96
C GLY A 20 -6.08 2.02 12.21
N VAL A 21 -5.77 3.05 12.98
CA VAL A 21 -5.18 4.31 12.51
C VAL A 21 -3.86 4.59 13.23
N THR A 22 -2.91 5.25 12.56
CA THR A 22 -1.63 5.69 13.15
C THR A 22 -1.00 6.82 12.33
N SER A 23 -0.13 7.62 12.95
CA SER A 23 0.73 8.58 12.24
C SER A 23 2.07 7.97 11.80
N ASN A 24 2.41 6.75 12.23
CA ASN A 24 3.63 6.05 11.84
C ASN A 24 3.31 4.57 11.60
N LEU A 25 3.10 4.21 10.32
CA LEU A 25 2.69 2.87 9.92
C LEU A 25 3.75 1.83 10.31
N LEU A 26 5.00 2.01 9.91
CA LEU A 26 6.08 1.04 10.14
C LEU A 26 6.26 0.70 11.62
N GLN A 27 6.35 1.71 12.49
CA GLN A 27 6.45 1.50 13.93
C GLN A 27 5.22 0.76 14.48
N ARG A 28 4.03 1.05 13.96
CA ARG A 28 2.79 0.38 14.41
C ARG A 28 2.75 -1.08 13.98
N ILE A 29 3.18 -1.40 12.76
CA ILE A 29 3.30 -2.79 12.28
C ILE A 29 4.26 -3.57 13.17
N GLU A 30 5.42 -2.99 13.49
CA GLU A 30 6.42 -3.64 14.34
C GLU A 30 5.88 -3.92 15.75
N ARG A 31 5.11 -2.99 16.33
CA ARG A 31 4.43 -3.21 17.61
C ARG A 31 3.40 -4.35 17.56
N HIS A 32 2.72 -4.54 16.43
CA HIS A 32 1.79 -5.67 16.26
C HIS A 32 2.55 -6.99 16.06
N LYS A 33 3.64 -6.99 15.29
CA LYS A 33 4.50 -8.16 15.09
C LYS A 33 5.15 -8.64 16.39
N SER A 34 5.72 -7.72 17.15
CA SER A 34 6.31 -7.98 18.47
C SER A 34 5.29 -8.26 19.59
N LYS A 35 3.99 -8.09 19.31
CA LYS A 35 2.92 -8.15 20.32
C LYS A 35 3.19 -7.24 21.53
N PHE A 36 3.72 -6.05 21.27
CA PHE A 36 4.11 -5.06 22.28
C PHE A 36 3.01 -4.82 23.34
N TYR A 37 1.74 -4.88 22.93
CA TYR A 37 0.59 -4.93 23.85
C TYR A 37 -0.01 -6.34 23.92
N PRO A 38 0.47 -7.22 24.82
CA PRO A 38 0.13 -8.65 24.80
C PRO A 38 -1.35 -8.94 25.12
N LYS A 39 -2.01 -8.04 25.87
CA LYS A 39 -3.44 -8.16 26.21
C LYS A 39 -4.39 -7.61 25.13
N SER A 40 -3.85 -7.11 24.02
CA SER A 40 -4.66 -6.50 22.94
C SER A 40 -5.35 -7.56 22.07
N PHE A 41 -6.42 -7.15 21.39
CA PHE A 41 -7.10 -7.98 20.39
C PHE A 41 -6.13 -8.50 19.33
N SER A 42 -5.27 -7.64 18.79
CA SER A 42 -4.35 -8.01 17.72
C SER A 42 -3.30 -9.03 18.17
N ALA A 43 -2.82 -8.94 19.41
CA ALA A 43 -1.95 -9.94 20.02
C ALA A 43 -2.67 -11.28 20.23
N ARG A 44 -3.91 -11.26 20.74
CA ARG A 44 -4.73 -12.45 20.99
C ARG A 44 -5.05 -13.22 19.71
N TYR A 45 -5.40 -12.53 18.63
CA TYR A 45 -5.80 -13.14 17.36
C TYR A 45 -4.69 -13.21 16.31
N ASN A 46 -3.47 -12.83 16.68
CA ASN A 46 -2.30 -12.79 15.79
C ASN A 46 -2.57 -11.98 14.51
N THR A 47 -3.29 -10.86 14.59
CA THR A 47 -3.49 -9.98 13.43
C THR A 47 -2.30 -9.06 13.30
N ASN A 48 -1.23 -9.56 12.68
CA ASN A 48 0.05 -8.88 12.53
C ASN A 48 0.57 -8.85 11.09
N LYS A 49 -0.20 -9.37 10.12
CA LYS A 49 0.10 -9.31 8.70
C LYS A 49 -0.55 -8.06 8.09
N LEU A 50 0.23 -7.09 7.64
CA LEU A 50 -0.30 -5.92 6.94
C LEU A 50 -0.81 -6.32 5.55
N VAL A 51 -2.10 -6.11 5.29
CA VAL A 51 -2.73 -6.49 4.02
C VAL A 51 -3.27 -5.31 3.23
N TYR A 52 -3.44 -4.15 3.89
CA TYR A 52 -3.94 -2.93 3.26
C TYR A 52 -3.58 -1.69 4.08
N TYR A 53 -3.36 -0.55 3.42
CA TYR A 53 -3.29 0.75 4.06
C TYR A 53 -3.60 1.89 3.08
N GLU A 54 -4.18 2.98 3.59
CA GLU A 54 -4.36 4.25 2.87
C GLU A 54 -3.62 5.35 3.64
N ALA A 55 -2.96 6.24 2.91
CA ALA A 55 -2.27 7.41 3.46
C ALA A 55 -3.14 8.66 3.28
N PHE A 56 -3.12 9.53 4.28
CA PHE A 56 -3.87 10.78 4.30
C PHE A 56 -2.96 11.93 4.74
N GLN A 57 -3.16 13.10 4.14
CA GLN A 57 -2.45 14.32 4.54
C GLN A 57 -2.84 14.79 5.95
N ASP A 58 -4.01 14.37 6.43
CA ASP A 58 -4.53 14.69 7.76
C ASP A 58 -4.99 13.43 8.51
N ILE A 59 -4.59 13.34 9.79
CA ILE A 59 -4.99 12.26 10.68
C ILE A 59 -6.51 12.21 10.94
N GLY A 60 -7.20 13.36 10.89
CA GLY A 60 -8.65 13.42 11.00
C GLY A 60 -9.35 12.70 9.85
N ALA A 61 -8.89 12.90 8.62
CA ALA A 61 -9.36 12.15 7.45
C ALA A 61 -9.14 10.64 7.60
N ALA A 62 -7.96 10.23 8.09
CA ALA A 62 -7.68 8.82 8.39
C ALA A 62 -8.63 8.25 9.48
N ILE A 63 -8.89 9.01 10.55
CA ILE A 63 -9.84 8.60 11.60
C ILE A 63 -11.26 8.46 11.05
N ALA A 64 -11.71 9.40 10.21
CA ALA A 64 -13.03 9.32 9.58
C ALA A 64 -13.16 8.06 8.70
N ARG A 65 -12.12 7.76 7.91
CA ARG A 65 -12.03 6.54 7.11
C ARG A 65 -12.03 5.27 7.96
N GLU A 66 -11.29 5.25 9.07
CA GLU A 66 -11.26 4.13 10.01
C GLU A 66 -12.65 3.82 10.57
N LYS A 67 -13.40 4.86 10.97
CA LYS A 67 -14.80 4.72 11.43
C LYS A 67 -15.70 4.15 10.34
N GLN A 68 -15.60 4.65 9.11
CA GLN A 68 -16.36 4.15 7.96
C GLN A 68 -16.07 2.67 7.71
N LEU A 69 -14.79 2.27 7.74
CA LEU A 69 -14.39 0.89 7.56
C LEU A 69 -14.93 0.02 8.70
N LYS A 70 -14.77 0.42 9.96
CA LYS A 70 -15.27 -0.33 11.12
C LYS A 70 -16.79 -0.58 11.03
N ALA A 71 -17.57 0.44 10.65
CA ALA A 71 -19.01 0.34 10.44
C ALA A 71 -19.43 -0.49 9.21
N GLY A 72 -18.53 -0.65 8.23
CA GLY A 72 -18.79 -1.44 7.02
C GLY A 72 -18.79 -2.96 7.25
N SER A 73 -19.41 -3.70 6.32
CA SER A 73 -19.43 -5.18 6.38
C SER A 73 -18.04 -5.79 6.17
N ARG A 74 -17.87 -7.03 6.63
CA ARG A 74 -16.65 -7.81 6.37
C ARG A 74 -16.40 -7.98 4.87
N ALA A 75 -17.45 -8.27 4.08
CA ALA A 75 -17.35 -8.43 2.64
C ALA A 75 -16.80 -7.17 1.94
N LYS A 76 -17.22 -5.96 2.36
CA LYS A 76 -16.69 -4.70 1.81
C LYS A 76 -15.20 -4.51 2.12
N LYS A 77 -14.75 -4.93 3.31
CA LYS A 77 -13.32 -4.89 3.68
C LYS A 77 -12.50 -5.86 2.84
N ILE A 78 -13.00 -7.08 2.65
CA ILE A 78 -12.36 -8.10 1.81
C ILE A 78 -12.24 -7.60 0.37
N ALA A 79 -13.33 -7.12 -0.22
CA ALA A 79 -13.30 -6.57 -1.58
C ALA A 79 -12.33 -5.39 -1.73
N LEU A 80 -12.21 -4.54 -0.70
CA LEU A 80 -11.22 -3.45 -0.68
C LEU A 80 -9.79 -3.98 -0.68
N ILE A 81 -9.49 -4.98 0.16
CA ILE A 81 -8.18 -5.61 0.25
C ILE A 81 -7.84 -6.30 -1.07
N GLU A 82 -8.75 -7.14 -1.58
CA GLU A 82 -8.52 -7.96 -2.77
C GLU A 82 -8.40 -7.15 -4.05
N LYS A 83 -9.01 -5.95 -4.10
CA LYS A 83 -8.81 -4.99 -5.20
C LYS A 83 -7.35 -4.56 -5.33
N GLU A 84 -6.58 -4.51 -4.24
CA GLU A 84 -5.18 -4.08 -4.26
C GLU A 84 -4.17 -5.22 -4.03
N ASN A 85 -4.58 -6.22 -3.25
CA ASN A 85 -3.74 -7.29 -2.76
C ASN A 85 -4.54 -8.61 -2.78
N PRO A 86 -4.85 -9.13 -3.98
CA PRO A 86 -5.68 -10.35 -4.14
C PRO A 86 -5.07 -11.56 -3.44
N ASP A 87 -3.74 -11.61 -3.33
CA ASP A 87 -3.00 -12.71 -2.70
C ASP A 87 -2.74 -12.48 -1.21
N TRP A 88 -3.21 -11.35 -0.65
CA TRP A 88 -3.04 -11.00 0.77
C TRP A 88 -1.58 -11.06 1.24
N GLN A 89 -0.65 -10.67 0.35
CA GLN A 89 0.78 -10.67 0.61
C GLN A 89 1.21 -9.36 1.26
N GLU A 90 1.88 -9.46 2.41
CA GLU A 90 2.37 -8.29 3.14
C GLU A 90 3.52 -7.59 2.40
N GLN A 91 4.43 -8.38 1.83
CA GLN A 91 5.60 -7.88 1.13
C GLN A 91 5.20 -7.00 -0.06
N LYS A 92 4.17 -7.41 -0.80
CA LYS A 92 3.60 -6.65 -1.92
C LYS A 92 3.11 -5.26 -1.49
N VAL A 93 2.46 -5.17 -0.33
CA VAL A 93 1.94 -3.92 0.23
C VAL A 93 3.08 -3.01 0.71
N LEU A 94 4.06 -3.58 1.41
CA LEU A 94 5.22 -2.84 1.90
C LEU A 94 6.12 -2.35 0.77
N ALA A 95 6.38 -3.18 -0.24
CA ALA A 95 7.22 -2.85 -1.38
C ALA A 95 6.61 -1.73 -2.22
N LEU A 96 5.32 -1.80 -2.54
CA LEU A 96 4.62 -0.74 -3.26
C LEU A 96 4.66 0.56 -2.46
N GLY A 97 4.42 0.49 -1.16
CA GLY A 97 4.44 1.67 -0.29
C GLY A 97 5.79 2.34 -0.23
N LYS A 98 6.84 1.55 -0.02
CA LYS A 98 8.22 2.03 0.01
C LYS A 98 8.60 2.69 -1.33
N LEU A 99 8.23 2.08 -2.45
CA LEU A 99 8.48 2.64 -3.79
C LEU A 99 7.80 4.00 -3.95
N CYS A 100 6.52 4.09 -3.61
CA CYS A 100 5.78 5.36 -3.70
C CYS A 100 6.37 6.45 -2.80
N ASP A 101 6.72 6.10 -1.55
CA ASP A 101 7.30 7.06 -0.60
C ASP A 101 8.69 7.54 -1.06
N GLU A 102 9.54 6.65 -1.58
CA GLU A 102 10.89 7.00 -2.07
C GLU A 102 10.88 7.92 -3.29
N GLU A 103 9.91 7.72 -4.18
CA GLU A 103 9.81 8.44 -5.46
C GLU A 103 8.81 9.61 -5.39
N ASN A 104 8.18 9.86 -4.24
CA ASN A 104 7.11 10.84 -4.04
C ASN A 104 5.96 10.68 -5.04
N LEU A 105 5.48 9.45 -5.16
CA LEU A 105 4.40 9.07 -6.06
C LEU A 105 3.06 9.04 -5.32
N ASP A 106 2.02 9.56 -5.97
CA ASP A 106 0.65 9.28 -5.61
C ASP A 106 0.40 7.77 -5.79
N LYS A 107 0.21 7.09 -4.65
CA LYS A 107 0.03 5.63 -4.60
C LYS A 107 -1.17 5.17 -5.42
N ALA A 108 -2.26 5.94 -5.46
CA ALA A 108 -3.47 5.53 -6.17
C ALA A 108 -3.26 5.60 -7.68
N GLN A 109 -2.64 6.67 -8.17
CA GLN A 109 -2.31 6.84 -9.59
C GLN A 109 -1.25 5.85 -10.03
N PHE A 110 -0.19 5.66 -9.24
CA PHE A 110 0.86 4.70 -9.56
C PHE A 110 0.33 3.27 -9.59
N LYS A 111 -0.57 2.92 -8.66
CA LYS A 111 -1.25 1.63 -8.70
C LYS A 111 -2.12 1.47 -9.95
N ALA A 112 -2.92 2.48 -10.29
CA ALA A 112 -3.76 2.43 -11.49
C ALA A 112 -2.91 2.23 -12.77
N LEU A 113 -1.72 2.81 -12.79
CA LEU A 113 -0.76 2.62 -13.87
C LEU A 113 -0.23 1.17 -13.91
N ILE A 114 0.15 0.59 -12.77
CA ILE A 114 0.54 -0.82 -12.66
C ILE A 114 -0.59 -1.75 -13.12
N ASP A 115 -1.82 -1.53 -12.65
CA ASP A 115 -2.98 -2.34 -13.03
C ASP A 115 -3.21 -2.29 -14.55
N THR A 116 -3.07 -1.10 -15.15
CA THR A 116 -3.20 -0.90 -16.61
C THR A 116 -2.10 -1.63 -17.37
N TYR A 117 -0.86 -1.55 -16.88
CA TYR A 117 0.27 -2.28 -17.46
C TYR A 117 0.02 -3.80 -17.43
N ILE A 118 -0.34 -4.34 -16.27
CA ILE A 118 -0.60 -5.78 -16.11
C ILE A 118 -1.74 -6.24 -17.04
N TYR A 119 -2.82 -5.46 -17.14
CA TYR A 119 -3.97 -5.83 -17.95
C TYR A 119 -3.71 -5.71 -19.45
N SER A 120 -3.04 -4.64 -19.89
CA SER A 120 -2.78 -4.39 -21.31
C SER A 120 -1.57 -5.14 -21.86
N GLY A 121 -0.64 -5.55 -20.98
CA GLY A 121 0.67 -6.07 -21.35
C GLY A 121 1.60 -5.04 -21.99
N GLN A 122 1.21 -3.75 -22.03
CA GLN A 122 1.98 -2.69 -22.67
C GLN A 122 2.73 -1.86 -21.64
N GLU A 123 4.04 -1.75 -21.81
CA GLU A 123 4.87 -0.96 -20.90
C GLU A 123 4.43 0.52 -20.87
N PRO A 124 4.25 1.11 -19.68
CA PRO A 124 3.95 2.53 -19.56
C PRO A 124 5.02 3.42 -20.18
N ILE A 125 4.59 4.52 -20.79
CA ILE A 125 5.51 5.57 -21.23
C ILE A 125 5.84 6.51 -20.07
N LYS A 126 6.93 7.26 -20.22
CA LYS A 126 7.41 8.21 -19.18
C LYS A 126 6.34 9.23 -18.78
N ASP A 127 5.55 9.69 -19.74
CA ASP A 127 4.50 10.67 -19.48
C ASP A 127 3.39 10.14 -18.56
N ASP A 128 3.14 8.82 -18.56
CA ASP A 128 2.18 8.22 -17.64
C ASP A 128 2.73 8.18 -16.21
N VAL A 129 4.03 7.92 -16.05
CA VAL A 129 4.70 7.99 -14.75
C VAL A 129 4.69 9.40 -14.17
N PHE A 130 4.85 10.42 -15.02
CA PHE A 130 4.82 11.81 -14.56
C PHE A 130 3.45 12.24 -14.02
N LYS A 131 2.36 11.58 -14.44
CA LYS A 131 1.04 11.82 -13.84
C LYS A 131 1.02 11.40 -12.38
N CYS A 132 1.71 10.32 -12.05
CA CYS A 132 1.78 9.77 -10.69
C CYS A 132 2.66 10.57 -9.74
N LEU A 133 3.45 11.55 -10.19
CA LEU A 133 4.31 12.35 -9.32
C LEU A 133 3.51 13.46 -8.63
N ASP A 134 3.65 13.58 -7.31
CA ASP A 134 3.01 14.66 -6.54
C ASP A 134 3.52 16.05 -6.96
N ASN A 135 4.76 16.13 -7.46
CA ASN A 135 5.35 17.35 -7.99
C ASN A 135 6.11 17.07 -9.28
N ARG A 136 5.88 17.90 -10.32
CA ARG A 136 6.61 17.76 -11.59
C ARG A 136 8.08 18.16 -11.42
N PRO A 137 9.03 17.29 -11.81
CA PRO A 137 10.45 17.63 -11.79
C PRO A 137 10.80 18.64 -12.88
N SER A 138 11.97 19.27 -12.76
CA SER A 138 12.51 20.11 -13.83
C SER A 138 12.77 19.28 -15.09
N ILE A 139 12.63 19.91 -16.27
CA ILE A 139 12.79 19.26 -17.58
C ILE A 139 14.10 18.46 -17.66
N LEU A 140 15.19 19.00 -17.08
CA LEU A 140 16.51 18.37 -17.08
C LEU A 140 16.55 17.04 -16.33
N LYS A 141 15.78 16.90 -15.25
CA LYS A 141 15.74 15.71 -14.38
C LYS A 141 14.59 14.76 -14.72
N ALA A 142 13.58 15.23 -15.43
CA ALA A 142 12.37 14.47 -15.76
C ALA A 142 12.70 13.15 -16.47
N ARG A 143 13.61 13.18 -17.44
CA ARG A 143 14.01 11.97 -18.19
C ARG A 143 14.58 10.87 -17.28
N GLU A 144 15.54 11.22 -16.44
CA GLU A 144 16.23 10.29 -15.53
C GLU A 144 15.27 9.73 -14.48
N ILE A 145 14.43 10.60 -13.89
CA ILE A 145 13.42 10.22 -12.90
C ILE A 145 12.40 9.24 -13.50
N GLY A 146 11.89 9.54 -14.70
CA GLY A 146 10.94 8.67 -15.39
C GLY A 146 11.52 7.29 -15.71
N GLU A 147 12.75 7.22 -16.21
CA GLU A 147 13.44 5.94 -16.48
C GLU A 147 13.65 5.12 -15.20
N ARG A 148 14.07 5.76 -14.11
CA ARG A 148 14.27 5.10 -12.81
C ARG A 148 12.97 4.52 -12.26
N ILE A 149 11.89 5.30 -12.25
CA ILE A 149 10.59 4.85 -11.72
C ILE A 149 10.02 3.72 -12.57
N LEU A 150 10.11 3.81 -13.90
CA LEU A 150 9.72 2.71 -14.79
C LEU A 150 10.50 1.43 -14.49
N SER A 151 11.82 1.53 -14.28
CA SER A 151 12.64 0.38 -13.91
C SER A 151 12.17 -0.26 -12.59
N LYS A 152 11.96 0.54 -11.54
CA LYS A 152 11.43 0.06 -10.25
C LYS A 152 10.03 -0.55 -10.38
N MET A 153 9.17 0.02 -11.22
CA MET A 153 7.83 -0.52 -11.49
C MET A 153 7.92 -1.91 -12.12
N LYS A 154 8.76 -2.08 -13.14
CA LYS A 154 8.96 -3.37 -13.81
C LYS A 154 9.51 -4.41 -12.84
N GLU A 155 10.49 -4.05 -12.03
CA GLU A 155 11.03 -4.93 -10.98
C GLU A 155 9.92 -5.36 -10.00
N TYR A 156 9.08 -4.42 -9.56
CA TYR A 156 7.93 -4.75 -8.70
C TYR A 156 6.96 -5.73 -9.36
N VAL A 157 6.57 -5.49 -10.63
CA VAL A 157 5.66 -6.38 -11.37
C VAL A 157 6.29 -7.77 -11.54
N GLN A 158 7.56 -7.83 -11.92
CA GLN A 158 8.29 -9.08 -12.09
C GLN A 158 8.33 -9.90 -10.79
N VAL A 159 8.66 -9.26 -9.65
CA VAL A 159 8.81 -9.93 -8.36
C VAL A 159 7.46 -10.38 -7.77
N PHE A 160 6.42 -9.55 -7.87
CA PHE A 160 5.17 -9.76 -7.12
C PHE A 160 3.98 -10.19 -7.96
N ILE A 161 4.07 -10.16 -9.30
CA ILE A 161 2.97 -10.49 -10.21
C ILE A 161 3.34 -11.65 -11.14
N GLU A 162 4.47 -11.54 -11.84
CA GLU A 162 4.88 -12.53 -12.85
C GLU A 162 5.61 -13.74 -12.25
N GLY A 163 6.04 -13.65 -10.98
CA GLY A 163 6.45 -14.81 -10.20
C GLY A 163 7.66 -15.54 -10.78
N MET A 164 8.68 -14.83 -11.27
CA MET A 164 9.96 -15.47 -11.56
C MET A 164 10.59 -15.97 -10.25
N THR A 165 10.45 -17.28 -10.02
CA THR A 165 11.43 -18.09 -9.30
C THR A 165 12.78 -17.89 -9.98
N GLY A 166 13.67 -17.14 -9.33
CA GLY A 166 15.11 -17.41 -9.43
C GLY A 166 15.43 -18.64 -8.59
#